data_AF-T0YHR7-F1
#
_entry.id   AF-T0YHR7-F1
#
_cell.length_a   1.000
_cell.length_b   1.000
_cell.length_c   1.000
_cell.angle_alpha   90.00
_cell.angle_beta   90.00
_cell.angle_gamma   90.00
#
_symmetry.space_group_name_H-M   'P 1'
#
loop_
_entity.id
_entity.type
_entity.pdbx_description
1 polymer ?
#
loop_
_entity_poly.entity_id
_entity_poly.type
_entity_poly.pdbx_seq_one_letter_code
_entity_poly.pdbx_strand_id
1 'polypeptide(L)'
;MELFEMSFKDYIEETRRIFDRLFPENNISEIDYEGPNIVVYTKNEELFSGRDDVARQVAQEIRRRIAIRPDPSILTDEDKAEEKIRKTVPEEAVLKNIYFEPDTGEAVIEVEEPSLLSQREGGIIHKIKEETRWSPRIVRAPPMHSRR
;
A
#
# COMPACT_ATOMS: atom_id res chain seq x y z
N MET A 1 39.08 3.96 4.90
CA MET A 1 37.83 3.21 4.63
C MET A 1 37.03 4.04 3.67
N GLU A 2 37.12 3.77 2.37
CA GLU A 2 36.14 4.30 1.44
C GLU A 2 34.78 3.74 1.86
N LEU A 3 33.83 4.64 2.15
CA LEU A 3 32.43 4.27 2.19
C LEU A 3 32.09 3.86 0.76
N PHE A 4 32.00 2.55 0.51
CA PHE A 4 31.53 2.05 -0.77
C PHE A 4 30.07 2.48 -0.91
N GLU A 5 29.83 3.55 -1.65
CA GLU A 5 28.49 4.03 -1.94
C GLU A 5 27.86 3.02 -2.90
N MET A 6 26.93 2.23 -2.39
CA MET A 6 26.14 1.31 -3.19
C MET A 6 25.37 2.08 -4.26
N SER A 7 25.45 1.61 -5.50
CA SER A 7 24.63 2.14 -6.58
C SER A 7 23.16 1.79 -6.38
N PHE A 8 22.27 2.47 -7.11
CA PHE A 8 20.84 2.14 -7.12
C PHE A 8 20.59 0.66 -7.47
N LYS A 9 21.35 0.13 -8.43
CA LYS A 9 21.24 -1.27 -8.83
C LYS A 9 21.60 -2.22 -7.69
N ASP A 10 22.63 -1.90 -6.91
CA ASP A 10 23.05 -2.73 -5.77
C ASP A 10 21.95 -2.81 -4.71
N TYR A 11 21.23 -1.71 -4.47
CA TYR A 11 20.09 -1.70 -3.55
C TYR A 11 18.89 -2.49 -4.06
N ILE A 12 18.61 -2.47 -5.36
CA ILE A 12 17.54 -3.31 -5.95
C ILE A 12 17.88 -4.79 -5.80
N GLU A 13 19.12 -5.17 -6.15
CA GLU A 13 19.57 -6.57 -6.02
C GLU A 13 19.57 -7.03 -4.56
N GLU A 14 20.03 -6.20 -3.64
CA GLU A 14 20.02 -6.52 -2.21
C GLU A 14 18.60 -6.60 -1.65
N THR A 15 17.70 -5.69 -2.06
CA THR A 15 16.28 -5.78 -1.69
C THR A 15 15.69 -7.12 -2.14
N ARG A 16 15.96 -7.53 -3.39
CA ARG A 16 15.50 -8.84 -3.90
C ARG A 16 16.03 -10.00 -3.05
N ARG A 17 17.32 -10.01 -2.71
CA ARG A 17 17.92 -11.05 -1.86
C ARG A 17 17.30 -11.11 -0.47
N ILE A 18 17.00 -9.97 0.14
CA ILE A 18 16.34 -9.93 1.45
C ILE A 18 14.95 -10.57 1.36
N PHE A 19 14.16 -10.23 0.33
CA PHE A 19 12.85 -10.84 0.12
C PHE A 19 12.93 -12.34 -0.17
N ASP A 20 13.84 -12.80 -1.03
CA ASP A 20 13.99 -14.23 -1.35
C ASP A 20 14.37 -15.04 -0.10
N ARG A 21 15.14 -14.44 0.82
CA ARG A 21 15.55 -15.07 2.08
C ARG A 21 14.44 -15.09 3.13
N LEU A 22 13.73 -13.97 3.32
CA LEU A 22 12.72 -13.83 4.37
C LEU A 22 11.33 -14.34 3.94
N PHE A 23 11.03 -14.25 2.65
CA PHE A 23 9.74 -14.55 2.05
C PHE A 23 9.95 -15.32 0.72
N PRO A 24 10.30 -16.62 0.77
CA PRO A 24 10.58 -17.39 -0.45
C PRO A 24 9.45 -17.41 -1.49
N GLU A 25 8.19 -17.32 -1.04
CA GLU A 25 7.00 -17.23 -1.88
C GLU A 25 6.60 -15.76 -2.18
N ASN A 26 7.57 -14.84 -2.24
CA ASN A 26 7.28 -13.41 -2.33
C ASN A 26 6.55 -12.98 -3.60
N ASN A 27 6.64 -13.74 -4.70
CA ASN A 27 6.00 -13.45 -5.97
C ASN A 27 6.17 -11.97 -6.43
N ILE A 28 7.39 -11.45 -6.27
CA ILE A 28 7.75 -10.08 -6.68
C ILE A 28 7.84 -10.01 -8.20
N SER A 29 7.02 -9.14 -8.79
CA SER A 29 7.06 -8.85 -10.22
C SER A 29 8.10 -7.80 -10.56
N GLU A 30 8.28 -6.78 -9.72
CA GLU A 30 9.19 -5.66 -9.99
C GLU A 30 9.74 -5.04 -8.70
N ILE A 31 10.95 -4.51 -8.78
CA ILE A 31 11.56 -3.68 -7.74
C ILE A 31 12.21 -2.50 -8.46
N ASP A 32 11.80 -1.28 -8.09
CA ASP A 32 12.35 -0.06 -8.68
C ASP A 32 12.43 1.08 -7.65
N TYR A 33 12.98 2.22 -8.06
CA TYR A 33 12.97 3.46 -7.31
C TYR A 33 11.85 4.38 -7.76
N GLU A 34 11.02 4.78 -6.79
CA GLU A 34 10.05 5.86 -6.98
C GLU A 34 10.30 6.98 -5.97
N GLY A 35 10.90 8.05 -6.46
CA GLY A 35 11.36 9.16 -5.63
C GLY A 35 12.34 8.66 -4.56
N PRO A 36 12.06 8.87 -3.25
CA PRO A 36 12.96 8.46 -2.18
C PRO A 36 12.78 7.00 -1.72
N ASN A 37 11.85 6.24 -2.32
CA ASN A 37 11.51 4.89 -1.89
C ASN A 37 12.01 3.83 -2.88
N ILE A 38 12.44 2.69 -2.35
CA ILE A 38 12.48 1.44 -3.10
C ILE A 38 11.05 0.89 -3.07
N VAL A 39 10.45 0.68 -4.24
CA VAL A 39 9.10 0.14 -4.37
C VAL A 39 9.21 -1.31 -4.82
N VAL A 40 8.49 -2.19 -4.13
CA VAL A 40 8.41 -3.62 -4.43
C VAL A 40 6.98 -3.93 -4.83
N TYR A 41 6.79 -4.30 -6.09
CA TYR A 41 5.52 -4.79 -6.62
C TYR A 41 5.46 -6.31 -6.47
N THR A 42 4.37 -6.80 -5.89
CA THR A 42 4.19 -8.22 -5.61
C THR A 42 2.75 -8.67 -5.87
N LYS A 43 2.62 -9.92 -6.32
CA LYS A 43 1.34 -10.62 -6.44
C LYS A 43 0.97 -11.42 -5.17
N ASN A 44 1.85 -11.45 -4.17
CA ASN A 44 1.59 -12.10 -2.89
C ASN A 44 0.83 -11.13 -1.96
N GLU A 45 -0.46 -11.41 -1.78
CA GLU A 45 -1.36 -10.61 -0.94
C GLU A 45 -0.85 -10.48 0.50
N GLU A 46 -0.27 -11.54 1.08
CA GLU A 46 0.19 -11.51 2.48
C GLU A 46 1.26 -10.44 2.75
N LEU A 47 2.04 -10.05 1.74
CA LEU A 47 3.10 -9.06 1.88
C LEU A 47 2.59 -7.62 1.97
N PHE A 48 1.36 -7.34 1.51
CA PHE A 48 0.79 -5.99 1.53
C PHE A 48 -0.55 -5.89 2.29
N SER A 49 -1.30 -6.99 2.41
CA SER A 49 -2.62 -7.01 3.06
C SER A 49 -2.55 -7.31 4.56
N GLY A 50 -1.68 -8.24 4.99
CA GLY A 50 -1.78 -8.88 6.31
C GLY A 50 -0.67 -8.59 7.31
N ARG A 51 0.41 -7.91 6.93
CA ARG A 51 1.61 -7.76 7.78
C ARG A 51 2.11 -6.31 7.84
N ASP A 52 1.79 -5.60 8.92
CA ASP A 52 2.23 -4.22 9.18
C ASP A 52 3.74 -4.09 9.45
N ASP A 53 4.49 -5.19 9.43
CA ASP A 53 5.91 -5.25 9.76
C ASP A 53 6.83 -5.63 8.61
N VAL A 54 6.35 -6.21 7.49
CA VAL A 54 7.21 -6.64 6.38
C VAL A 54 8.07 -5.49 5.85
N ALA A 55 7.43 -4.37 5.50
CA ALA A 55 8.15 -3.19 5.03
C ALA A 55 9.15 -2.67 6.08
N ARG A 56 8.80 -2.74 7.37
CA ARG A 56 9.68 -2.34 8.47
C ARG A 56 10.90 -3.25 8.58
N GLN A 57 10.70 -4.57 8.52
CA GLN A 57 11.78 -5.56 8.60
C GLN A 57 12.79 -5.34 7.46
N VAL A 58 12.30 -5.22 6.22
CA VAL A 58 13.18 -5.00 5.07
C VAL A 58 13.86 -3.64 5.14
N ALA A 59 13.14 -2.57 5.50
CA ALA A 59 13.71 -1.22 5.65
C ALA A 59 14.85 -1.17 6.69
N GLN A 60 14.74 -1.93 7.78
CA GLN A 60 15.78 -2.01 8.81
C GLN A 60 17.05 -2.69 8.30
N GLU A 61 16.93 -3.73 7.47
CA GLU A 61 18.08 -4.42 6.88
C GLU A 61 18.75 -3.59 5.78
N ILE A 62 17.97 -3.06 4.83
CA ILE A 62 18.50 -2.31 3.67
C ILE A 62 18.89 -0.87 4.01
N ARG A 63 18.42 -0.35 5.17
CA ARG A 63 18.60 1.04 5.64
C ARG A 63 18.13 2.10 4.63
N ARG A 64 17.09 1.77 3.87
CA ARG A 64 16.40 2.65 2.91
C ARG A 64 14.90 2.58 3.15
N ARG A 65 14.18 3.59 2.65
CA ARG A 65 12.72 3.58 2.70
C ARG A 65 12.20 2.59 1.68
N ILE A 66 11.24 1.76 2.08
CA ILE A 66 10.62 0.78 1.21
C ILE A 66 9.10 0.92 1.25
N ALA A 67 8.47 0.74 0.09
CA ALA A 67 7.03 0.57 -0.04
C ALA A 67 6.76 -0.76 -0.72
N ILE A 68 5.78 -1.51 -0.20
CA ILE A 68 5.34 -2.77 -0.78
C ILE A 68 3.95 -2.53 -1.34
N ARG A 69 3.78 -2.82 -2.63
CA ARG A 69 2.55 -2.55 -3.36
C ARG A 69 2.02 -3.81 -4.04
N PRO A 70 0.69 -3.92 -4.18
CA PRO A 70 0.09 -4.91 -5.05
C PRO A 70 0.58 -4.67 -6.49
N ASP A 71 0.87 -5.74 -7.21
CA ASP A 71 1.06 -5.68 -8.66
C ASP A 71 -0.22 -5.13 -9.32
N PRO A 72 -0.14 -4.15 -10.25
CA PRO A 72 -1.32 -3.59 -10.90
C PRO A 72 -2.22 -4.64 -11.56
N SER A 73 -1.67 -5.77 -12.02
CA SER A 73 -2.42 -6.84 -12.67
C SER A 73 -3.37 -7.60 -11.75
N ILE A 74 -3.22 -7.48 -10.42
CA ILE A 74 -4.08 -8.17 -9.45
C ILE A 74 -5.12 -7.24 -8.83
N LEU A 75 -4.98 -5.92 -9.02
CA LEU A 75 -5.94 -4.95 -8.51
C LEU A 75 -7.35 -5.26 -9.02
N THR A 76 -8.32 -5.13 -8.12
CA THR A 76 -9.72 -5.22 -8.53
C THR A 76 -10.06 -3.98 -9.35
N ASP A 77 -10.88 -4.14 -10.39
CA ASP A 77 -11.46 -3.04 -11.15
C ASP A 77 -12.06 -1.95 -10.24
N GLU A 78 -11.87 -0.68 -10.61
CA GLU A 78 -12.20 0.48 -9.77
C GLU A 78 -13.68 0.51 -9.36
N ASP A 79 -14.61 0.22 -10.28
CA ASP A 79 -16.05 0.21 -10.00
C ASP A 79 -16.40 -0.87 -8.96
N LYS A 80 -15.80 -2.06 -9.10
CA LYS A 80 -16.01 -3.17 -8.15
C LYS A 80 -15.34 -2.90 -6.80
N ALA A 81 -14.17 -2.28 -6.82
CA ALA A 81 -13.47 -1.88 -5.60
C ALA A 81 -14.30 -0.82 -4.85
N GLU A 82 -14.84 0.18 -5.55
CA GLU A 82 -15.70 1.21 -4.98
C GLU A 82 -16.94 0.60 -4.34
N GLU A 83 -17.62 -0.33 -5.01
CA GLU A 83 -18.79 -1.03 -4.45
C GLU A 83 -18.46 -1.72 -3.12
N LYS A 84 -17.33 -2.43 -3.05
CA LYS A 84 -16.89 -3.12 -1.83
C LYS A 84 -16.52 -2.14 -0.72
N ILE A 85 -15.78 -1.08 -1.04
CA ILE A 85 -15.39 -0.04 -0.08
C ILE A 85 -16.64 0.64 0.51
N ARG A 86 -17.63 1.01 -0.31
CA ARG A 86 -18.88 1.62 0.15
C ARG A 86 -19.65 0.71 1.12
N LYS A 87 -19.63 -0.61 0.90
CA LYS A 87 -20.25 -1.59 1.81
C LYS A 87 -19.45 -1.80 3.09
N THR A 88 -18.14 -1.62 3.03
CA THR A 88 -17.23 -1.86 4.15
C THR A 88 -17.07 -0.63 5.05
N VAL A 89 -17.21 0.59 4.51
CA VAL A 89 -17.18 1.85 5.29
C VAL A 89 -18.51 2.05 6.05
N PRO A 90 -18.47 2.16 7.39
CA PRO A 90 -19.65 2.44 8.19
C PRO A 90 -20.27 3.82 7.89
N GLU A 91 -21.60 3.90 7.94
CA GLU A 91 -22.33 5.15 7.67
C GLU A 91 -21.91 6.30 8.59
N GLU A 92 -21.55 6.01 9.85
CA GLU A 92 -21.14 7.02 10.83
C GLU A 92 -19.84 7.73 10.46
N ALA A 93 -19.00 7.15 9.59
CA ALA A 93 -17.81 7.83 9.07
C ALA A 93 -18.17 8.94 8.06
N VAL A 94 -19.40 8.93 7.53
CA VAL A 94 -19.89 9.87 6.51
C VAL A 94 -18.96 9.91 5.29
N LEU A 95 -19.02 8.85 4.48
CA LEU A 95 -18.27 8.75 3.23
C LEU A 95 -18.69 9.84 2.25
N LYS A 96 -17.72 10.64 1.77
CA LYS A 96 -17.93 11.71 0.79
C LYS A 96 -17.49 11.32 -0.60
N ASN A 97 -16.30 10.72 -0.71
CA ASN A 97 -15.73 10.41 -2.01
C ASN A 97 -14.77 9.21 -1.94
N ILE A 98 -14.61 8.54 -3.08
CA ILE A 98 -13.59 7.52 -3.32
C ILE A 98 -12.95 7.84 -4.67
N TYR A 99 -11.62 7.80 -4.73
CA TYR A 99 -10.91 7.85 -6.00
C TYR A 99 -9.65 6.98 -5.92
N PHE A 100 -9.19 6.54 -7.08
CA PHE A 100 -8.09 5.59 -7.20
C PHE A 100 -6.84 6.26 -7.77
N GLU A 101 -5.69 5.82 -7.26
CA GLU A 101 -4.36 6.17 -7.76
C GLU A 101 -3.67 4.89 -8.24
N PRO A 102 -3.87 4.49 -9.51
CA PRO A 102 -3.39 3.20 -10.02
C PRO A 102 -1.87 3.04 -9.96
N ASP A 103 -1.12 4.13 -10.14
CA ASP A 103 0.35 4.13 -10.09
C ASP A 103 0.87 3.64 -8.73
N THR A 104 0.16 3.97 -7.65
CA THR A 104 0.52 3.61 -6.27
C THR A 104 -0.30 2.44 -5.73
N GLY A 105 -1.32 1.99 -6.45
CA GLY A 105 -2.29 1.00 -5.99
C GLY A 105 -3.10 1.49 -4.79
N GLU A 106 -3.30 2.81 -4.64
CA GLU A 106 -4.02 3.41 -3.53
C GLU A 106 -5.49 3.71 -3.86
N ALA A 107 -6.38 3.42 -2.91
CA ALA A 107 -7.77 3.89 -2.92
C ALA A 107 -7.89 4.99 -1.87
N VAL A 108 -8.09 6.23 -2.30
CA VAL A 108 -8.25 7.37 -1.40
C VAL A 108 -9.71 7.48 -0.99
N ILE A 109 -9.95 7.42 0.32
CA ILE A 109 -11.29 7.36 0.90
C ILE A 109 -11.49 8.61 1.76
N GLU A 110 -12.33 9.52 1.26
CA GLU A 110 -12.62 10.80 1.91
C GLU A 110 -13.86 10.67 2.81
N VAL A 111 -13.69 10.91 4.10
CA VAL A 111 -14.74 10.77 5.12
C VAL A 111 -14.78 12.00 6.05
N GLU A 112 -15.91 12.31 6.68
CA GLU A 112 -15.94 13.41 7.67
C GLU A 112 -15.23 13.02 8.97
N GLU A 113 -15.36 11.76 9.40
CA GLU A 113 -14.79 11.27 10.68
C GLU A 113 -13.78 10.12 10.52
N PRO A 114 -12.53 10.41 10.06
CA PRO A 114 -11.49 9.39 9.83
C PRO A 114 -11.10 8.56 11.07
N SER A 115 -11.23 9.15 12.26
CA SER A 115 -10.88 8.51 13.53
C SER A 115 -11.72 7.25 13.79
N LEU A 116 -12.98 7.22 13.33
CA LEU A 116 -13.88 6.06 13.46
C LEU A 116 -13.40 4.83 12.69
N LEU A 117 -12.58 5.04 11.66
CA LEU A 117 -12.01 4.01 10.80
C LEU A 117 -10.61 3.57 11.26
N SER A 118 -9.85 4.52 11.83
CA SER A 118 -8.45 4.31 12.22
C SER A 118 -8.28 3.56 13.56
N GLN A 119 -9.31 3.51 14.40
CA GLN A 119 -9.23 2.94 15.77
C GLN A 119 -9.82 1.52 15.92
N ARG A 120 -10.32 0.89 14.86
CA ARG A 120 -10.89 -0.46 14.96
C ARG A 120 -9.77 -1.52 14.85
N GLU A 121 -9.61 -2.37 15.86
CA GLU A 121 -8.74 -3.56 15.80
C GLU A 121 -9.25 -4.55 14.73
N GLY A 122 -8.35 -5.17 13.96
CA GLY A 122 -8.69 -5.93 12.74
C GLY A 122 -9.16 -5.03 11.58
N GLY A 123 -8.70 -3.77 11.61
CA GLY A 123 -9.35 -2.59 11.05
C GLY A 123 -9.74 -2.65 9.60
N ILE A 124 -10.74 -1.84 9.27
CA ILE A 124 -11.32 -1.65 7.94
C ILE A 124 -10.29 -1.58 6.80
N ILE A 125 -9.08 -1.08 7.09
CA ILE A 125 -7.93 -1.08 6.18
C ILE A 125 -7.61 -2.49 5.66
N HIS A 126 -7.47 -3.46 6.58
CA HIS A 126 -7.17 -4.84 6.24
C HIS A 126 -8.30 -5.46 5.39
N LYS A 127 -9.55 -5.27 5.81
CA LYS A 127 -10.72 -5.76 5.06
C LYS A 127 -10.79 -5.19 3.65
N ILE A 128 -10.56 -3.89 3.47
CA ILE A 128 -10.53 -3.27 2.14
C ILE A 128 -9.38 -3.86 1.30
N LYS A 129 -8.20 -4.05 1.88
CA LYS A 129 -7.06 -4.67 1.18
C LYS A 129 -7.38 -6.11 0.75
N GLU A 130 -7.97 -6.93 1.60
CA GLU A 130 -8.36 -8.30 1.25
C GLU A 130 -9.47 -8.33 0.17
N GLU A 131 -10.46 -7.45 0.30
CA GLU A 131 -11.61 -7.43 -0.61
C GLU A 131 -11.28 -6.84 -1.98
N THR A 132 -10.34 -5.91 -2.06
CA THR A 132 -10.11 -5.10 -3.26
C THR A 132 -8.69 -5.18 -3.80
N ARG A 133 -7.72 -5.57 -2.96
CA ARG A 133 -6.26 -5.46 -3.16
C ARG A 133 -5.72 -4.03 -3.26
N TRP A 134 -6.57 -3.02 -3.17
CA TRP A 134 -6.14 -1.64 -3.09
C TRP A 134 -5.67 -1.29 -1.68
N SER A 135 -4.63 -0.46 -1.58
CA SER A 135 -4.19 0.11 -0.31
C SER A 135 -5.07 1.31 0.07
N PRO A 136 -5.90 1.23 1.12
CA PRO A 136 -6.79 2.33 1.45
C PRO A 136 -6.02 3.45 2.15
N ARG A 137 -6.17 4.67 1.64
CA ARG A 137 -5.68 5.90 2.25
C ARG A 137 -6.88 6.72 2.74
N ILE A 138 -7.15 6.63 4.04
CA ILE A 138 -8.29 7.31 4.67
C ILE A 138 -7.89 8.75 5.00
N VAL A 139 -8.64 9.72 4.49
CA VAL A 139 -8.39 11.15 4.71
C VAL A 139 -9.66 11.89 5.10
N ARG A 140 -9.51 13.01 5.82
CA ARG A 140 -10.63 13.89 6.11
C ARG A 140 -11.08 14.56 4.82
N ALA A 141 -12.39 14.51 4.53
CA ALA A 141 -12.96 15.19 3.38
C ALA A 141 -12.69 16.70 3.44
N PRO A 142 -12.34 17.34 2.31
CA PRO A 142 -12.10 18.77 2.29
C PRO A 142 -13.40 19.55 2.59
N PRO A 143 -13.34 20.70 3.26
CA PRO A 143 -14.54 21.52 3.54
C PRO A 143 -15.29 21.96 2.28
N MET A 144 -14.58 22.07 1.16
CA MET A 144 -15.13 22.36 -0.16
C MET A 144 -14.34 21.55 -1.20
N HIS A 145 -15.04 20.88 -2.11
CA HIS A 145 -14.39 20.25 -3.25
C HIS A 145 -13.90 21.32 -4.23
N SER A 146 -12.65 21.19 -4.66
CA SER A 146 -12.14 21.97 -5.78
C SER A 146 -12.99 21.67 -7.01
N ARG A 147 -13.46 22.72 -7.69
CA ARG A 147 -14.08 22.55 -9.02
C ARG A 147 -12.95 22.20 -9.98
N ARG A 148 -12.89 20.94 -10.43
CA ARG A 148 -12.21 20.59 -11.68
C ARG A 148 -13.09 21.00 -12.85
#